data_AF-A0A816HC61-F1
#
_entry.id   AF-A0A816HC61-F1
#
_cell.length_a   1.000
_cell.length_b   1.000
_cell.length_c   1.000
_cell.angle_alpha   90.00
_cell.angle_beta   90.00
_cell.angle_gamma   90.00
#
_symmetry.space_group_name_H-M   'P 1'
#
loop_
_entity.id
_entity.type
_entity.pdbx_description
1 polymer ?
#
loop_
_entity_poly.entity_id
_entity_poly.type
_entity_poly.pdbx_seq_one_letter_code
_entity_poly.pdbx_strand_id
1 'polypeptide(L)' 'MLDSVDRKLHIAIEKVAKPYRKPNILAEYIALQLENRVPFRKTMKKAIELAEREDVEGIQIQIAGRLDGKEIARVEWDRG' A
#
# COMPACT_ATOMS: atom_id res chain seq x y z
N MET A 1 37.07 20.05 9.17
CA MET A 1 36.40 21.11 8.39
C MET A 1 35.40 20.39 7.51
N LEU A 2 34.11 20.44 7.84
CA LEU A 2 33.06 19.86 7.01
C LEU A 2 32.55 20.98 6.12
N ASP A 3 32.94 20.96 4.84
CA ASP A 3 32.37 21.85 3.84
C ASP A 3 30.88 21.52 3.70
N SER A 4 30.04 22.43 4.19
CA SER A 4 28.59 22.34 4.03
C SER A 4 28.29 22.63 2.57
N VAL A 5 27.86 21.60 1.85
CA VAL A 5 27.65 21.68 0.41
C VAL A 5 26.33 22.40 0.13
N ASP A 6 26.40 23.70 -0.21
CA ASP A 6 25.26 24.51 -0.67
C ASP A 6 24.84 24.06 -2.09
N ARG A 7 23.98 23.04 -2.17
CA ARG A 7 23.36 22.60 -3.42
C ARG A 7 21.91 23.06 -3.43
N LYS A 8 21.57 23.88 -4.43
CA LYS A 8 20.17 24.26 -4.71
C LYS A 8 19.43 23.05 -5.28
N LEU A 9 18.53 22.49 -4.47
CA LEU A 9 17.65 21.39 -4.87
C LEU A 9 16.35 21.97 -5.45
N HIS A 10 16.03 21.58 -6.68
CA HIS A 10 14.73 21.87 -7.28
C HIS A 10 13.84 20.64 -7.11
N ILE A 11 12.73 20.79 -6.37
CA ILE A 11 11.74 19.74 -6.15
C ILE A 11 10.52 20.05 -7.01
N ALA A 12 10.09 19.09 -7.82
CA ALA A 12 8.84 19.14 -8.57
C ALA A 12 7.87 18.10 -8.01
N ILE A 13 6.59 18.47 -7.89
CA ILE A 13 5.52 17.59 -7.42
C ILE A 13 4.59 17.31 -8.59
N GLU A 14 4.43 16.05 -8.94
CA GLU A 14 3.51 15.60 -9.97
C GLU A 14 2.33 14.84 -9.35
N LYS A 15 1.12 15.11 -9.84
CA LYS A 15 -0.08 14.40 -9.40
C LYS A 15 -0.20 13.08 -10.16
N VAL A 16 -0.48 12.01 -9.41
CA VAL A 16 -0.81 10.70 -9.98
C VAL A 16 -2.29 10.66 -10.32
N ALA A 17 -2.63 10.48 -11.60
CA ALA A 17 -4.01 10.47 -12.07
C ALA A 17 -4.83 9.28 -11.54
N LYS A 18 -4.23 8.08 -11.54
CA LYS A 18 -4.83 6.83 -11.05
C LYS A 18 -4.03 6.29 -9.85
N PRO A 19 -4.28 6.77 -8.62
CA PRO A 19 -3.45 6.46 -7.46
C PRO A 19 -3.45 4.96 -7.12
N TYR A 20 -4.61 4.30 -7.16
CA TYR A 20 -4.73 2.88 -6.79
C TYR A 20 -4.19 1.91 -7.84
N ARG A 21 -3.83 2.39 -9.03
CA ARG A 21 -3.06 1.63 -10.00
C ARG A 21 -1.58 1.50 -9.61
N LYS A 22 -1.08 2.37 -8.72
CA LYS A 22 0.31 2.32 -8.25
C LYS A 22 0.41 1.42 -7.01
N PRO A 23 1.20 0.33 -7.05
CA PRO A 23 1.31 -0.61 -5.94
C PRO A 23 1.76 0.04 -4.63
N ASN A 24 2.66 1.03 -4.69
CA ASN A 24 3.16 1.72 -3.49
C ASN A 24 2.05 2.46 -2.74
N ILE A 25 1.19 3.17 -3.47
CA ILE A 25 0.08 3.93 -2.89
C ILE A 25 -0.95 2.95 -2.30
N LEU A 26 -1.21 1.84 -2.99
CA LEU A 26 -2.13 0.81 -2.51
C LEU A 26 -1.59 0.09 -1.26
N ALA A 27 -0.28 -0.18 -1.21
CA ALA A 27 0.38 -0.78 -0.05
C ALA A 27 0.33 0.14 1.17
N GLU A 28 0.56 1.43 0.98
CA GLU A 28 0.48 2.44 2.03
C GLU A 28 -0.96 2.59 2.55
N TYR A 29 -1.96 2.51 1.65
CA TYR A 29 -3.37 2.43 2.03
C TYR A 29 -3.65 1.20 2.91
N ILE A 30 -3.20 0.00 2.50
CA ILE A 30 -3.37 -1.24 3.27
C ILE A 30 -2.71 -1.12 4.64
N ALA A 31 -1.48 -0.60 4.71
CA ALA A 31 -0.76 -0.39 5.96
C ALA A 31 -1.55 0.51 6.91
N LEU A 32 -2.04 1.65 6.42
CA LEU A 32 -2.83 2.60 7.21
C LEU A 32 -4.13 1.96 7.75
N GLN A 33 -4.80 1.13 6.95
CA GLN A 33 -6.00 0.43 7.42
C GLN A 33 -5.68 -0.59 8.52
N LEU A 34 -4.56 -1.32 8.39
CA LEU A 34 -4.11 -2.28 9.40
C LEU A 34 -3.67 -1.58 10.70
N GLU A 35 -3.01 -0.43 10.61
CA GLU A 35 -2.66 0.42 11.77
C GLU A 35 -3.91 0.91 12.50
N ASN A 36 -4.94 1.29 11.75
CA ASN A 36 -6.26 1.64 12.28
C ASN A 36 -7.06 0.43 12.79
N ARG A 37 -6.44 -0.75 12.87
CA ARG A 37 -7.03 -2.02 13.34
C ARG A 37 -8.26 -2.45 12.54
N VAL A 38 -8.35 -2.05 11.28
CA VAL A 38 -9.38 -2.57 10.37
C VAL A 38 -9.07 -4.04 10.08
N PRO A 39 -10.07 -4.95 10.14
CA PRO A 39 -9.85 -6.36 9.86
C PRO A 39 -9.19 -6.57 8.49
N PHE A 40 -8.08 -7.31 8.46
CA PHE A 40 -7.26 -7.50 7.26
C PHE A 40 -8.06 -7.99 6.04
N ARG A 41 -9.07 -8.84 6.26
CA ARG A 41 -9.98 -9.33 5.20
C ARG A 41 -10.80 -8.20 4.56
N LYS A 42 -11.26 -7.23 5.36
CA LYS A 42 -11.99 -6.06 4.83
C LYS A 42 -11.04 -5.15 4.06
N THR A 43 -9.85 -4.93 4.60
CA THR A 43 -8.80 -4.15 3.95
C THR A 43 -8.41 -4.74 2.59
N MET A 44 -8.17 -6.06 2.52
CA MET A 44 -7.83 -6.75 1.26
C MET A 44 -8.95 -6.62 0.22
N LYS A 45 -10.20 -6.92 0.59
CA LYS A 45 -11.34 -6.77 -0.33
C LYS A 45 -11.47 -5.34 -0.85
N LYS A 46 -11.27 -4.35 0.02
CA LYS A 46 -11.34 -2.94 -0.38
C LYS A 46 -10.19 -2.55 -1.30
N ALA A 47 -8.98 -3.05 -1.05
CA ALA A 47 -7.83 -2.78 -1.90
C ALA A 47 -7.99 -3.40 -3.31
N ILE A 48 -8.55 -4.60 -3.41
CA ILE A 48 -8.89 -5.23 -4.71
C ILE A 48 -9.93 -4.39 -5.44
N GLU A 49 -11.05 -4.04 -4.78
CA GLU A 49 -12.12 -3.21 -5.36
C GLU A 49 -11.60 -1.85 -5.86
N LEU A 50 -10.66 -1.24 -5.12
CA LEU A 50 -10.03 0.02 -5.50
C LEU A 50 -9.09 -0.13 -6.70
N ALA A 51 -8.37 -1.25 -6.81
CA ALA A 51 -7.49 -1.51 -7.93
C ALA A 51 -8.27 -1.86 -9.21
N GLU A 52 -9.30 -2.70 -9.11
CA GLU A 52 -10.18 -3.09 -10.22
C GLU A 52 -10.85 -1.87 -10.87
N ARG A 53 -11.26 -0.87 -10.07
CA ARG A 53 -11.82 0.40 -10.57
C ARG A 53 -10.87 1.21 -11.44
N GLU A 54 -9.57 0.94 -11.37
CA GLU A 54 -8.55 1.66 -12.12
C GLU A 54 -8.11 0.95 -13.42
N ASP A 55 -8.85 -0.08 -13.84
CA ASP A 55 -8.61 -0.91 -15.03
C ASP A 55 -7.26 -1.64 -14.97
N VAL A 56 -6.99 -2.35 -13.87
CA VAL A 56 -5.83 -3.24 -13.76
C VAL A 56 -6.15 -4.60 -14.39
N GLU A 57 -5.19 -5.19 -15.10
CA GLU A 57 -5.35 -6.51 -15.74
C GLU A 57 -5.41 -7.66 -14.72
N GLY A 58 -4.91 -7.42 -13.50
CA GLY A 58 -4.98 -8.36 -12.39
C GLY A 58 -4.23 -7.81 -11.18
N ILE A 59 -4.62 -8.27 -10.00
CA ILE A 59 -3.98 -7.86 -8.75
C ILE A 59 -3.73 -9.07 -7.84
N GLN A 60 -2.56 -9.06 -7.21
CA GLN A 60 -2.21 -10.00 -6.16
C GLN A 60 -1.78 -9.23 -4.92
N ILE A 61 -2.47 -9.47 -3.81
CA ILE A 61 -2.16 -8.86 -2.52
C ILE A 61 -1.75 -9.97 -1.55
N GLN A 62 -0.60 -9.80 -0.91
CA GLN A 62 -0.11 -10.70 0.12
C GLN A 62 0.12 -9.91 1.40
N ILE A 63 -0.48 -10.37 2.50
CA ILE A 63 -0.25 -9.81 3.83
C ILE A 63 0.27 -10.94 4.72
N ALA A 64 1.41 -10.70 5.36
CA ALA A 64 2.05 -11.63 6.27
C ALA A 64 2.22 -11.01 7.65
N GLY A 65 1.98 -11.79 8.70
CA GLY A 65 2.24 -11.37 10.07
C GLY A 65 1.18 -11.81 11.06
N ARG A 66 1.26 -11.26 12.28
CA ARG A 66 0.32 -11.50 13.38
C ARG A 66 -0.98 -10.74 13.17
N LEU A 67 -1.78 -11.25 12.26
CA LEU A 67 -3.05 -10.66 11.90
C LEU A 67 -4.07 -10.92 13.02
N ASP A 68 -4.85 -9.90 13.37
CA ASP A 68 -5.96 -10.02 14.33
C ASP A 68 -5.52 -10.42 15.75
N GLY A 69 -4.30 -10.06 16.15
CA GLY A 69 -3.75 -10.37 17.48
C GLY A 69 -3.37 -11.83 17.70
N LYS A 70 -3.47 -12.69 16.67
CA LYS A 70 -3.13 -14.10 16.77
C LYS A 70 -1.60 -14.29 16.86
N GLU A 71 -1.17 -15.28 17.65
CA GLU A 71 0.25 -15.62 17.82
C GLU A 71 0.91 -16.17 16.55
N ILE A 72 0.13 -16.77 15.65
CA ILE A 72 0.64 -17.41 14.45
C ILE A 72 0.58 -16.45 13.27
N ALA A 73 1.74 -16.20 12.65
CA ALA A 73 1.81 -15.46 11.40
C ALA A 73 1.10 -16.24 10.28
N ARG A 74 0.17 -15.60 9.57
CA ARG A 74 -0.51 -16.20 8.40
C ARG A 74 -0.21 -15.39 7.15
N VAL A 75 -0.08 -16.10 6.04
CA VAL A 75 0.01 -15.53 4.70
C VAL A 75 -1.32 -15.78 4.04
N GLU A 76 -2.13 -14.74 3.87
CA GLU A 76 -3.35 -14.81 3.06
C GLU A 76 -3.04 -14.11 1.74
N TRP A 77 -3.40 -14.75 0.63
CA TRP A 77 -3.32 -14.18 -0.70
C TRP A 77 -4.68 -14.29 -1.36
N ASP A 78 -5.07 -13.23 -2.05
CA ASP A 78 -6.30 -13.16 -2.82
C ASP A 78 -5.91 -12.68 -4.23
N ARG A 79 -6.52 -13.28 -5.24
CA ARG A 79 -6.24 -13.05 -6.66
C ARG A 79 -7.56 -12.65 -7.33
N GLY A 80 -7.61 -11.41 -7.79
CA GLY A 80 -8.68 -10.84 -8.61
C GLY A 80 -8.15 -10.48 -9.99
#